data_AF-A0A4Q8L7B8-F1
#
_entry.id   AF-A0A4Q8L7B8-F1
#
_cell.length_a   1.000
_cell.length_b   1.000
_cell.length_c   1.000
_cell.angle_alpha   90.00
_cell.angle_beta   90.00
_cell.angle_gamma   90.00
#
_symmetry.space_group_name_H-M   'P 1'
#
loop_
_entity.id
_entity.type
_entity.pdbx_description
1 polymer ?
#
loop_
_entity_poly.entity_id
_entity_poly.type
_entity_poly.pdbx_seq_one_letter_code
_entity_poly.pdbx_strand_id
1 'polypeptide(L)'
;MSFRNPLKQAKGLGSAHAGLHHWVVQRYTAVALIFLGLWFVYFVIGLIHADYLAATDAIARPWNATLMVAFLIATFWHAQLGLQVILEDYVHTPLTAFVSQLLVRFVCFLGALASVFAVVRIALGN
;
A
#
# COMPACT_ATOMS: atom_id res chain seq x y z
N MET A 1 18.90 24.32 -31.88
CA MET A 1 18.83 22.86 -31.68
C MET A 1 20.18 22.38 -31.18
N SER A 2 20.26 21.81 -29.99
CA SER A 2 21.53 21.36 -29.38
C SER A 2 21.81 19.90 -29.80
N PHE A 3 22.81 19.69 -30.66
CA PHE A 3 23.24 18.37 -31.14
C PHE A 3 24.20 17.70 -30.14
N ARG A 4 23.82 17.62 -28.86
CA ARG A 4 24.59 16.86 -27.88
C ARG A 4 24.17 15.39 -27.95
N ASN A 5 25.14 14.51 -28.19
CA ASN A 5 24.92 13.06 -28.27
C ASN A 5 24.22 12.55 -26.98
N PRO A 6 22.97 12.06 -27.06
CA PRO A 6 22.21 11.59 -25.90
C PRO A 6 22.93 10.49 -25.11
N LEU A 7 23.69 9.63 -25.80
CA LEU A 7 24.50 8.58 -25.18
C LEU A 7 25.63 9.15 -24.30
N LYS A 8 26.13 10.35 -24.62
CA LYS A 8 27.18 11.02 -23.83
C LYS A 8 26.63 11.66 -22.56
N GLN A 9 25.33 11.95 -22.49
CA GLN A 9 24.63 12.40 -21.28
C GLN A 9 24.18 11.22 -20.40
N ALA A 10 23.80 10.09 -21.02
CA ALA A 10 23.36 8.90 -20.30
C ALA A 10 24.52 8.05 -19.75
N LYS A 11 25.70 8.09 -20.37
CA LYS A 11 26.90 7.40 -19.88
C LYS A 11 27.39 8.02 -18.57
N GLY A 12 27.28 7.28 -17.46
CA GLY A 12 27.78 7.67 -16.14
C GLY A 12 26.71 7.81 -15.07
N LEU A 13 25.42 7.75 -15.43
CA LEU A 13 24.30 7.86 -14.48
C LEU A 13 24.02 6.55 -13.72
N GLY A 14 24.74 5.47 -14.02
CA GLY A 14 24.53 4.13 -13.46
C GLY A 14 23.20 3.51 -13.90
N SER A 15 23.08 2.18 -13.84
CA SER A 15 21.76 1.57 -13.85
C SER A 15 21.09 1.96 -12.53
N ALA A 16 19.97 2.69 -12.59
CA ALA A 16 19.13 2.89 -11.42
C ALA A 16 18.48 1.56 -11.04
N HIS A 17 19.24 0.65 -10.44
CA HIS A 17 18.79 -0.66 -9.96
C HIS A 17 17.63 -0.56 -8.95
N ALA A 18 17.33 0.65 -8.45
CA ALA A 18 16.17 0.95 -7.61
C ALA A 18 14.83 0.73 -8.33
N GLY A 19 14.74 1.00 -9.65
CA GLY A 19 13.49 0.87 -10.41
C GLY A 19 13.01 -0.59 -10.51
N LEU A 20 13.94 -1.53 -10.67
CA LEU A 20 13.62 -2.96 -10.74
C LEU A 20 13.06 -3.46 -9.40
N HIS A 21 13.71 -3.10 -8.28
CA HIS A 21 13.23 -3.48 -6.95
C HIS A 21 11.82 -2.92 -6.69
N HIS A 22 11.61 -1.63 -6.95
CA HIS A 22 10.29 -1.01 -6.80
C HIS A 22 9.21 -1.72 -7.64
N TRP A 23 9.52 -1.99 -8.90
CA TRP A 23 8.62 -2.70 -9.81
C TRP A 23 8.28 -4.10 -9.28
N VAL A 24 9.28 -4.88 -8.86
CA VAL A 24 9.09 -6.25 -8.35
C VAL A 24 8.23 -6.24 -7.08
N VAL A 25 8.53 -5.37 -6.11
CA VAL A 25 7.77 -5.26 -4.86
C VAL A 25 6.31 -4.89 -5.12
N GLN A 26 6.04 -4.03 -6.10
CA GLN A 26 4.69 -3.69 -6.51
C GLN A 26 3.91 -4.91 -7.02
N ARG A 27 4.57 -5.89 -7.69
CA ARG A 27 3.93 -7.14 -8.14
C ARG A 27 3.69 -8.09 -6.98
N TYR A 28 4.63 -8.23 -6.06
CA TYR A 28 4.44 -9.07 -4.87
C TYR A 28 3.27 -8.59 -4.01
N THR A 29 3.18 -7.28 -3.78
CA THR A 29 2.04 -6.70 -3.06
C THR A 29 0.73 -6.87 -3.83
N ALA A 30 0.72 -6.73 -5.16
CA ALA A 30 -0.47 -6.98 -5.98
C ALA A 30 -0.93 -8.45 -5.89
N VAL A 31 -0.02 -9.41 -5.99
CA VAL A 31 -0.34 -10.84 -5.88
C VAL A 31 -0.90 -11.15 -4.49
N ALA A 32 -0.29 -10.64 -3.42
CA ALA A 32 -0.82 -10.79 -2.07
C ALA A 32 -2.23 -10.20 -1.95
N LEU A 33 -2.47 -9.02 -2.53
CA LEU A 33 -3.78 -8.35 -2.51
C LEU A 33 -4.85 -9.07 -3.33
N ILE A 34 -4.49 -9.83 -4.38
CA ILE A 34 -5.47 -10.66 -5.09
C ILE A 34 -6.04 -11.71 -4.12
N PHE A 35 -5.18 -12.47 -3.45
CA PHE A 35 -5.64 -13.51 -2.52
C PHE A 35 -6.35 -12.92 -1.29
N LEU A 36 -5.74 -11.91 -0.67
CA LEU A 36 -6.31 -11.26 0.53
C LEU A 36 -7.58 -10.48 0.20
N GLY A 37 -7.66 -9.87 -0.98
CA GLY A 37 -8.85 -9.15 -1.46
C GLY A 37 -10.02 -10.08 -1.72
N LEU A 38 -9.79 -11.23 -2.36
CA LEU A 38 -10.83 -12.25 -2.53
C LEU A 38 -11.36 -12.75 -1.18
N TRP A 39 -10.45 -13.03 -0.24
CA TRP A 39 -10.84 -13.39 1.13
C TRP A 39 -11.61 -12.26 1.82
N PHE A 40 -11.15 -11.00 1.71
CA PHE A 40 -11.80 -9.85 2.34
C PHE A 40 -13.22 -9.64 1.82
N VAL A 41 -13.43 -9.75 0.51
CA VAL A 41 -14.77 -9.68 -0.10
C VAL A 41 -15.66 -10.80 0.43
N TYR A 42 -15.18 -12.04 0.45
CA TYR A 42 -15.93 -13.16 1.05
C TYR A 42 -16.28 -12.90 2.52
N PHE A 43 -15.32 -12.41 3.30
CA PHE A 43 -15.50 -12.09 4.72
C PHE A 43 -16.57 -11.01 4.92
N VAL A 44 -16.50 -9.90 4.17
CA VAL A 44 -17.47 -8.79 4.27
C VAL A 44 -18.87 -9.23 3.81
N ILE A 45 -18.98 -10.05 2.76
CA ILE A 45 -20.27 -10.61 2.34
C ILE A 45 -20.89 -11.46 3.47
N GLY A 46 -20.07 -12.22 4.20
CA GLY A 46 -20.52 -12.99 5.37
C GLY A 46 -20.98 -12.13 6.56
N LEU A 47 -20.66 -10.83 6.56
CA LEU A 47 -21.09 -9.88 7.59
C LEU A 47 -22.34 -9.07 7.18
N ILE A 48 -22.92 -9.31 6.01
CA ILE A 48 -24.16 -8.64 5.61
C ILE A 48 -25.26 -9.05 6.60
N HIS A 49 -25.95 -8.06 7.16
CA HIS A 49 -26.93 -8.17 8.25
C HIS A 49 -26.37 -8.50 9.64
N ALA A 50 -25.05 -8.58 9.82
CA ALA A 50 -24.46 -8.68 11.15
C ALA A 50 -24.66 -7.37 11.93
N ASP A 51 -24.98 -7.48 13.21
CA ASP A 51 -24.91 -6.34 14.12
C ASP A 51 -23.44 -6.06 14.52
N TYR A 52 -23.23 -4.98 15.27
CA TYR A 52 -21.89 -4.57 15.68
C TYR A 52 -21.15 -5.67 16.45
N LEU A 53 -21.84 -6.34 17.38
CA LEU A 53 -21.23 -7.39 18.22
C LEU A 53 -20.82 -8.60 17.38
N ALA A 54 -21.71 -9.09 16.50
CA ALA A 54 -21.40 -10.19 15.60
C ALA A 54 -20.24 -9.85 14.65
N ALA A 55 -20.16 -8.61 14.16
CA ALA A 55 -19.05 -8.17 13.31
C ALA A 55 -17.72 -8.13 14.08
N THR A 56 -17.70 -7.58 15.30
CA THR A 56 -16.49 -7.54 16.12
C THR A 56 -16.03 -8.94 16.53
N ASP A 57 -16.96 -9.84 16.86
CA ASP A 57 -16.65 -11.24 17.19
C ASP A 57 -16.06 -11.98 15.98
N ALA A 58 -16.61 -11.74 14.78
CA ALA A 58 -16.08 -12.33 13.56
C ALA A 58 -14.66 -11.84 13.25
N ILE A 59 -14.37 -10.55 13.46
CA ILE A 59 -13.02 -9.97 13.30
C ILE A 59 -12.06 -10.53 14.36
N ALA A 60 -12.51 -10.67 15.62
CA ALA A 60 -11.68 -11.09 16.75
C ALA A 60 -11.15 -12.53 16.62
N ARG A 61 -11.75 -13.36 15.76
CA ARG A 61 -11.23 -14.71 15.48
C ARG A 61 -9.78 -14.62 14.99
N PRO A 62 -8.82 -15.35 15.60
CA PRO A 62 -7.38 -15.14 15.35
C PRO A 62 -6.98 -15.17 13.87
N TRP A 63 -7.58 -16.07 13.08
CA TRP A 63 -7.31 -16.17 11.64
C TRP A 63 -7.86 -14.97 10.86
N ASN A 64 -9.06 -14.48 11.19
CA ASN A 64 -9.64 -13.32 10.53
C ASN A 64 -8.88 -12.05 10.89
N ALA A 65 -8.52 -11.86 12.16
CA ALA A 65 -7.68 -10.75 12.60
C ALA A 65 -6.33 -10.76 11.88
N THR A 66 -5.67 -11.92 11.78
CA THR A 66 -4.38 -12.07 11.08
C THR A 66 -4.49 -11.72 9.61
N LEU A 67 -5.49 -12.26 8.91
CA LEU A 67 -5.72 -11.99 7.48
C LEU A 67 -6.11 -10.53 7.24
N MET A 68 -6.89 -9.92 8.14
CA MET A 68 -7.26 -8.50 8.07
C MET A 68 -6.04 -7.60 8.25
N VAL A 69 -5.18 -7.87 9.24
CA VAL A 69 -3.92 -7.12 9.43
C VAL A 69 -3.02 -7.25 8.20
N ALA A 70 -2.87 -8.46 7.67
CA ALA A 70 -2.08 -8.69 6.46
C ALA A 70 -2.65 -7.91 5.25
N PHE A 71 -3.97 -7.93 5.07
CA PHE A 71 -4.66 -7.19 4.02
C PHE A 71 -4.45 -5.69 4.14
N LEU A 72 -4.59 -5.12 5.34
CA LEU A 72 -4.41 -3.69 5.59
C LEU A 72 -2.97 -3.25 5.30
N ILE A 73 -1.99 -3.97 5.83
CA ILE A 73 -0.56 -3.69 5.57
C ILE A 73 -0.26 -3.76 4.07
N ALA A 74 -0.69 -4.83 3.40
CA ALA A 74 -0.47 -5.00 1.96
C ALA A 74 -1.15 -3.89 1.14
N THR A 75 -2.34 -3.44 1.55
CA THR A 75 -3.10 -2.39 0.86
C THR A 75 -2.37 -1.05 0.95
N PHE A 76 -1.98 -0.63 2.16
CA PHE A 76 -1.27 0.63 2.33
C PHE A 76 0.13 0.61 1.71
N TRP A 77 0.82 -0.54 1.74
CA TRP A 77 2.09 -0.68 1.05
C TRP A 77 1.91 -0.56 -0.48
N HIS A 78 0.97 -1.29 -1.07
CA HIS A 78 0.71 -1.22 -2.51
C HIS A 78 0.28 0.20 -2.94
N ALA A 79 -0.61 0.84 -2.16
CA ALA A 79 -1.07 2.19 -2.41
C ALA A 79 0.08 3.20 -2.39
N GLN A 80 0.99 3.12 -1.41
CA GLN A 80 2.16 4.00 -1.33
C GLN A 80 3.05 3.88 -2.57
N LEU A 81 3.33 2.65 -3.02
CA LEU A 81 4.14 2.40 -4.23
C LEU A 81 3.46 2.92 -5.50
N GLY A 82 2.16 2.67 -5.65
CA GLY A 82 1.39 3.12 -6.82
C GLY A 82 1.29 4.64 -6.89
N LEU A 83 0.97 5.29 -5.76
CA LEU A 83 0.88 6.74 -5.69
C LEU A 83 2.24 7.42 -5.90
N GLN A 84 3.35 6.78 -5.46
CA GLN A 84 4.69 7.28 -5.74
C GLN A 84 4.94 7.38 -7.25
N VAL A 85 4.59 6.36 -8.04
CA VAL A 85 4.74 6.37 -9.51
C VAL A 85 3.90 7.47 -10.14
N ILE A 86 2.63 7.61 -9.72
CA ILE A 86 1.75 8.67 -10.21
C ILE A 86 2.36 10.05 -9.93
N LEU A 87 2.85 10.28 -8.72
CA LEU A 87 3.47 11.56 -8.37
C LEU A 87 4.75 11.84 -9.18
N GLU A 88 5.57 10.82 -9.42
CA GLU A 88 6.78 10.93 -10.25
C GLU A 88 6.45 11.26 -11.72
N ASP A 89 5.34 10.74 -12.25
CA ASP A 89 4.92 10.95 -13.64
C ASP A 89 4.23 12.30 -13.85
N TYR A 90 3.51 12.83 -12.85
CA TYR A 90 2.60 13.98 -13.05
C TYR A 90 2.96 15.25 -12.27
N VAL A 91 3.88 15.21 -11.30
CA VAL A 91 4.24 16.39 -10.49
C VAL A 91 5.66 16.83 -10.77
N HIS A 92 5.81 17.89 -11.57
CA HIS A 92 7.12 18.38 -12.01
C HIS A 92 7.69 19.54 -11.17
N THR A 93 6.86 20.18 -10.35
CA THR A 93 7.32 21.27 -9.46
C THR A 93 8.09 20.67 -8.28
N PRO A 94 9.38 20.98 -8.06
CA PRO A 94 10.23 20.26 -7.10
C PRO A 94 9.69 20.25 -5.67
N LEU A 95 9.24 21.41 -5.17
CA LEU A 95 8.68 21.52 -3.81
C LEU A 95 7.38 20.72 -3.67
N THR A 96 6.48 20.84 -4.64
CA THR A 96 5.20 20.10 -4.65
C THR A 96 5.45 18.61 -4.73
N ALA A 97 6.35 18.15 -5.61
CA ALA A 97 6.71 16.73 -5.73
C ALA A 97 7.21 16.17 -4.39
N PHE A 98 8.13 16.88 -3.73
CA PHE A 98 8.64 16.47 -2.42
C PHE A 98 7.55 16.42 -1.34
N VAL A 99 6.75 17.47 -1.20
CA VAL A 99 5.69 17.56 -0.18
C VAL A 99 4.62 16.50 -0.43
N SER A 100 4.20 16.28 -1.68
CA SER A 100 3.23 15.25 -2.03
C SER A 100 3.74 13.84 -1.72
N GLN A 101 5.01 13.54 -2.04
CA GLN A 101 5.62 12.25 -1.73
C GLN A 101 5.69 12.00 -0.21
N LEU A 102 6.07 13.02 0.56
CA LEU A 102 6.10 12.95 2.03
C LEU A 102 4.70 12.72 2.60
N LEU A 103 3.70 13.44 2.10
CA LEU A 103 2.31 13.33 2.54
C LEU A 103 1.74 11.93 2.27
N VAL A 104 1.95 11.39 1.06
CA VAL A 104 1.51 10.02 0.73
C VAL A 104 2.12 9.01 1.69
N ARG A 105 3.43 9.08 1.94
CA ARG A 105 4.10 8.15 2.87
C ARG A 105 3.53 8.27 4.29
N PHE A 106 3.32 9.48 4.77
CA PHE A 106 2.79 9.70 6.12
C PHE A 106 1.34 9.22 6.25
N VAL A 107 0.48 9.52 5.28
CA VAL A 107 -0.92 9.06 5.26
C VAL A 107 -1.01 7.55 5.19
N CYS A 108 -0.24 6.90 4.31
CA CYS A 108 -0.24 5.44 4.22
C CYS A 108 0.29 4.79 5.52
N PHE A 109 1.33 5.36 6.12
CA PHE A 109 1.86 4.86 7.39
C PHE A 109 0.85 5.00 8.53
N LEU A 110 0.27 6.19 8.72
CA LEU A 110 -0.73 6.42 9.76
C LEU A 110 -2.00 5.60 9.53
N GLY A 111 -2.43 5.45 8.28
CA GLY A 111 -3.57 4.61 7.92
C GLY A 111 -3.33 3.14 8.27
N ALA A 112 -2.15 2.61 7.94
CA ALA A 112 -1.75 1.25 8.32
C ALA A 112 -1.70 1.09 9.84
N LEU A 113 -1.06 2.03 10.55
CA LEU A 113 -0.95 2.00 12.00
C LEU A 113 -2.32 2.03 12.69
N ALA A 114 -3.18 2.98 12.31
CA ALA A 114 -4.49 3.14 12.91
C ALA A 114 -5.40 1.94 12.66
N SER A 115 -5.42 1.42 11.42
CA SER A 115 -6.24 0.27 11.06
C SER A 115 -5.76 -1.04 11.71
N VAL A 116 -4.45 -1.30 11.73
CA VAL A 116 -3.87 -2.45 12.43
C VAL A 116 -4.12 -2.35 13.93
N PHE A 117 -3.90 -1.17 14.53
CA PHE A 117 -4.21 -0.95 15.94
C PHE A 117 -5.67 -1.26 16.27
N ALA A 118 -6.62 -0.80 15.44
CA ALA A 118 -8.04 -1.10 15.63
C ALA A 118 -8.33 -2.60 15.61
N VAL A 119 -7.78 -3.34 14.64
CA VAL A 119 -7.97 -4.81 14.55
C VAL A 119 -7.35 -5.51 15.76
N VAL A 120 -6.14 -5.12 16.18
CA VAL A 120 -5.49 -5.69 17.36
C VAL A 120 -6.30 -5.43 18.63
N ARG A 121 -6.87 -4.22 18.78
CA ARG A 121 -7.71 -3.90 19.94
C ARG A 121 -9.00 -4.70 19.94
N ILE A 122 -9.62 -4.94 18.78
CA ILE A 122 -10.77 -5.84 18.67
C ILE A 122 -10.38 -7.29 19.03
N ALA A 123 -9.24 -7.77 18.54
CA ALA A 123 -8.80 -9.15 18.73
C ALA A 123 -8.37 -9.48 20.16
N LEU A 124 -7.81 -8.52 20.90
CA LEU A 124 -7.36 -8.71 22.29
C LEU A 124 -8.45 -8.44 23.34
N GLY A 125 -9.66 -8.13 22.89
CA GLY A 125 -10.77 -7.72 23.75
C GLY A 125 -10.92 -6.21 23.73
N ASN A 126 -12.13 -5.76 23.35
CA ASN A 126 -12.55 -4.38 23.48
C ASN A 126 -12.41 -3.92 24.94
#